data_AF-A0A349YI09-F1
#
_entry.id   AF-A0A349YI09-F1
#
_cell.length_a   1.000
_cell.length_b   1.000
_cell.length_c   1.000
_cell.angle_alpha   90.00
_cell.angle_beta   90.00
_cell.angle_gamma   90.00
#
_symmetry.space_group_name_H-M   'P 1'
#
loop_
_entity.id
_entity.type
_entity.pdbx_description
1 polymer ?
#
loop_
_entity_poly.entity_id
_entity_poly.type
_entity_poly.pdbx_seq_one_letter_code
_entity_poly.pdbx_strand_id
1 'polypeptide(L)'
;MHKYPKIENVFKRDNDGTKKLIEGLYANETVEYLKDNEWYFTEKIDGTNIGVVWDGYKVSFQGRTERSNIPNGLLAALSELFSSRESEEIFEQKFEEGNCILFGEGYGAGIQNGGLYRKTPSFILFDVYLPDKDLWLKRDAVEDIAKSFGVDVVPVILQGTIKDAVNFVKTNPKSTIGTANMEGVVGHPYVDVWTRMKERVAVKIKSCDF
;
A
#
# COMPACT_ATOMS: atom_id res chain seq x y z
N MET A 1 -3.11 17.95 2.04
CA MET A 1 -2.43 16.64 1.93
C MET A 1 -3.11 15.66 2.87
N HIS A 2 -3.50 14.48 2.38
CA HIS A 2 -3.99 13.39 3.24
C HIS A 2 -2.91 12.32 3.37
N LYS A 3 -2.41 12.08 4.58
CA LYS A 3 -1.37 11.07 4.81
C LYS A 3 -1.99 9.67 4.85
N TYR A 4 -1.39 8.73 4.14
CA TYR A 4 -1.72 7.33 4.32
C TYR A 4 -1.34 6.87 5.75
N PRO A 5 -2.21 6.11 6.45
CA PRO A 5 -1.94 5.64 7.79
C PRO A 5 -0.58 4.92 7.91
N LYS A 6 0.12 5.15 9.03
CA LYS A 6 1.37 4.44 9.28
C LYS A 6 1.06 3.00 9.67
N ILE A 7 1.51 2.06 8.86
CA ILE A 7 1.39 0.63 9.18
C ILE A 7 2.47 0.22 10.19
N GLU A 8 2.04 -0.40 11.29
CA GLU A 8 2.90 -0.93 12.34
C GLU A 8 3.52 -2.28 11.95
N ASN A 9 4.67 -2.63 12.53
CA ASN A 9 5.17 -4.01 12.41
C ASN A 9 4.24 -4.94 13.19
N VAL A 10 4.16 -6.21 12.80
CA VAL A 10 3.34 -7.21 13.52
C VAL A 10 3.76 -7.40 14.99
N PHE A 11 5.08 -7.36 15.25
CA PHE A 11 5.66 -7.56 16.57
C PHE A 11 6.39 -6.29 17.05
N LYS A 12 6.59 -6.18 18.37
CA LYS A 12 7.45 -5.16 18.98
C LYS A 12 8.91 -5.44 18.65
N ARG A 13 9.71 -4.38 18.65
CA ARG A 13 11.17 -4.49 18.56
C ARG A 13 11.79 -4.45 19.95
N ASP A 14 12.90 -5.16 20.07
CA ASP A 14 13.81 -4.98 21.20
C ASP A 14 14.42 -3.57 21.14
N ASN A 15 14.14 -2.76 22.16
CA ASN A 15 14.62 -1.37 22.25
C ASN A 15 15.99 -1.25 22.90
N ASP A 16 16.44 -2.27 23.64
CA ASP A 16 17.65 -2.22 24.46
C ASP A 16 18.80 -3.05 23.89
N GLY A 17 18.57 -3.73 22.76
CA GLY A 17 19.55 -4.61 22.12
C GLY A 17 19.52 -4.58 20.58
N THR A 18 19.21 -5.71 19.96
CA THR A 18 19.50 -6.01 18.54
C THR A 18 18.62 -5.25 17.53
N LYS A 19 17.59 -4.53 18.00
CA LYS A 19 16.51 -3.92 17.19
C LYS A 19 15.71 -4.93 16.33
N LYS A 20 15.87 -6.23 16.57
CA LYS A 20 15.09 -7.30 15.95
C LYS A 20 13.67 -7.34 16.53
N LEU A 21 12.77 -7.98 15.79
CA LEU A 21 11.42 -8.26 16.28
C LEU A 21 11.47 -9.30 17.41
N ILE A 22 10.66 -9.09 18.45
CA ILE A 22 10.44 -10.07 19.52
C ILE A 22 9.23 -10.89 19.12
N GLU A 23 9.47 -12.05 18.50
CA GLU A 23 8.39 -12.91 18.01
C GLU A 23 7.42 -13.31 19.12
N GLY A 24 6.12 -13.22 18.81
CA GLY A 24 5.05 -13.49 19.76
C GLY A 24 4.67 -12.30 20.65
N LEU A 25 5.49 -11.24 20.71
CA LEU A 25 5.15 -10.00 21.39
C LEU A 25 4.56 -9.00 20.39
N TYR A 26 3.24 -9.03 20.23
CA TYR A 26 2.51 -8.21 19.27
C TYR A 26 2.64 -6.71 19.52
N ALA A 27 2.62 -5.92 18.44
CA ALA A 27 2.77 -4.46 18.51
C ALA A 27 1.66 -3.79 19.33
N ASN A 28 0.42 -4.28 19.20
CA ASN A 28 -0.73 -3.79 19.97
C ASN A 28 -1.73 -4.92 20.28
N GLU A 29 -2.59 -4.68 21.28
CA GLU A 29 -3.58 -5.65 21.78
C GLU A 29 -4.64 -6.03 20.74
N THR A 30 -4.98 -5.13 19.82
CA THR A 30 -5.97 -5.40 18.75
C THR A 30 -5.42 -6.42 17.76
N VAL A 31 -4.17 -6.27 17.35
CA VAL A 31 -3.48 -7.23 16.48
C VAL A 31 -3.30 -8.57 17.19
N GLU A 32 -2.95 -8.57 18.47
CA GLU A 32 -2.84 -9.80 19.27
C GLU A 32 -4.17 -10.55 19.36
N TYR A 33 -5.27 -9.82 19.61
CA TYR A 33 -6.61 -10.38 19.67
C TYR A 33 -7.05 -10.99 18.33
N LEU A 34 -6.71 -10.33 17.21
CA LEU A 34 -7.09 -10.73 15.87
C LEU A 34 -6.13 -11.73 15.21
N LYS A 35 -5.06 -12.17 15.89
CA LYS A 35 -3.95 -12.91 15.26
C LYS A 35 -4.39 -14.22 14.59
N ASP A 36 -5.42 -14.86 15.13
CA ASP A 36 -5.95 -16.16 14.69
C ASP A 36 -7.20 -16.01 13.80
N ASN A 37 -7.65 -14.77 13.53
CA ASN A 37 -8.71 -14.49 12.57
C ASN A 37 -8.19 -14.60 11.13
N GLU A 38 -9.10 -14.50 10.17
CA GLU A 38 -8.78 -14.43 8.75
C GLU A 38 -8.31 -13.02 8.35
N TRP A 39 -7.17 -12.97 7.66
CA TRP A 39 -6.54 -11.79 7.10
C TRP A 39 -6.27 -12.04 5.62
N TYR A 40 -6.15 -10.96 4.85
CA TYR A 40 -5.55 -11.00 3.53
C TYR A 40 -4.25 -10.20 3.54
N PHE A 41 -3.24 -10.72 2.85
CA PHE A 41 -1.92 -10.14 2.78
C PHE A 41 -1.55 -9.83 1.34
N THR A 42 -1.18 -8.58 1.09
CA THR A 42 -0.68 -8.14 -0.22
C THR A 42 0.82 -8.00 -0.20
N GLU A 43 1.44 -8.10 -1.38
CA GLU A 43 2.87 -7.85 -1.49
C GLU A 43 3.19 -6.43 -1.03
N LYS A 44 4.22 -6.30 -0.20
CA LYS A 44 4.79 -5.00 0.12
C LYS A 44 5.84 -4.67 -0.94
N ILE A 45 5.55 -3.65 -1.75
CA ILE A 45 6.47 -3.16 -2.78
C ILE A 45 7.45 -2.16 -2.17
N ASP A 46 8.73 -2.31 -2.53
CA ASP A 46 9.81 -1.40 -2.11
C ASP A 46 9.98 -0.27 -3.13
N GLY A 47 9.33 0.87 -2.85
CA GLY A 47 9.39 2.06 -3.68
C GLY A 47 9.23 3.34 -2.87
N THR A 48 8.37 4.24 -3.34
CA THR A 48 7.95 5.42 -2.58
C THR A 48 6.44 5.55 -2.56
N ASN A 49 5.86 5.81 -1.40
CA ASN A 49 4.43 6.07 -1.29
C ASN A 49 4.02 7.32 -2.07
N ILE A 50 2.98 7.19 -2.89
CA ILE A 50 2.36 8.23 -3.71
C ILE A 50 0.85 8.25 -3.46
N GLY A 51 0.28 9.46 -3.40
CA GLY A 51 -1.15 9.69 -3.54
C GLY A 51 -1.44 10.46 -4.83
N VAL A 52 -2.34 9.92 -5.65
CA VAL A 52 -2.95 10.64 -6.78
C VAL A 52 -4.26 11.21 -6.28
N VAL A 53 -4.38 12.53 -6.25
CA VAL A 53 -5.50 13.26 -5.66
C VAL A 53 -6.37 13.81 -6.77
N TRP A 54 -7.65 13.44 -6.78
CA TRP A 54 -8.70 14.06 -7.58
C TRP A 54 -9.53 14.97 -6.68
N ASP A 55 -9.62 16.25 -7.01
CA ASP A 55 -10.36 17.27 -6.25
C ASP A 55 -11.76 17.57 -6.81
N GLY A 56 -12.30 16.66 -7.64
CA GLY A 56 -13.53 16.86 -8.38
C GLY A 56 -13.34 17.51 -9.75
N TYR A 57 -12.15 18.07 -10.04
CA TYR A 57 -11.88 18.78 -11.29
C TYR A 57 -10.51 18.51 -11.90
N LYS A 58 -9.47 18.33 -11.07
CA LYS A 58 -8.09 18.19 -11.51
C LYS A 58 -7.34 17.16 -10.67
N VAL A 59 -6.33 16.57 -11.31
CA VAL A 59 -5.39 15.66 -10.66
C VAL A 59 -4.18 16.41 -10.11
N SER A 60 -3.77 16.05 -8.89
CA SER A 60 -2.48 16.44 -8.31
C SER A 60 -1.81 15.25 -7.64
N PHE A 61 -0.50 15.35 -7.39
CA PHE A 61 0.30 14.27 -6.81
C PHE A 61 0.90 14.69 -5.47
N GLN A 62 0.83 13.79 -4.48
CA GLN A 62 1.43 13.98 -3.17
C GLN A 62 2.35 12.80 -2.83
N GLY A 63 3.49 13.08 -2.18
CA GLY A 63 4.31 12.05 -1.55
C GLY A 63 3.81 11.71 -0.13
N ARG A 64 4.56 10.87 0.58
CA ARG A 64 4.26 10.50 1.98
C ARG A 64 4.10 11.69 2.93
N THR A 65 4.86 12.77 2.69
CA THR A 65 4.83 14.01 3.48
C THR A 65 4.90 15.22 2.55
N GLU A 66 4.53 16.41 3.03
CA GLU A 66 4.59 17.66 2.23
C GLU A 66 6.01 18.02 1.80
N ARG A 67 7.01 17.51 2.53
CA ARG A 67 8.43 17.69 2.23
C ARG A 67 8.99 16.61 1.30
N SER A 68 8.21 15.56 1.00
CA SER A 68 8.65 14.47 0.15
C SER A 68 8.74 14.95 -1.29
N ASN A 69 9.95 14.91 -1.86
CA ASN A 69 10.13 15.19 -3.28
C ASN A 69 9.80 13.95 -4.10
N ILE A 70 8.91 14.08 -5.08
CA ILE A 70 8.60 13.01 -6.05
C ILE A 70 9.69 13.06 -7.13
N PRO A 71 10.44 11.95 -7.38
CA PRO A 71 11.45 11.94 -8.43
C PRO A 71 10.87 12.33 -9.80
N ASN A 72 11.57 13.17 -10.56
CA ASN A 72 11.06 13.70 -11.84
C ASN A 72 10.61 12.61 -12.83
N GLY A 73 11.35 11.50 -12.93
CA GLY A 73 10.96 10.39 -13.81
C GLY A 73 9.68 9.68 -13.36
N LEU A 74 9.42 9.62 -12.05
CA LEU A 74 8.16 9.12 -11.51
C LEU A 74 7.03 10.12 -11.74
N LEU A 75 7.28 11.43 -11.55
CA LEU A 75 6.30 12.47 -11.79
C LEU A 75 5.84 12.51 -13.26
N ALA A 76 6.76 12.30 -14.21
CA ALA A 76 6.43 12.17 -15.62
C ALA A 76 5.51 10.95 -15.87
N ALA A 77 5.88 9.78 -15.33
CA ALA A 77 5.05 8.58 -15.46
C ALA A 77 3.66 8.74 -14.82
N LEU A 78 3.57 9.40 -13.66
CA LEU A 78 2.29 9.70 -13.02
C LEU A 78 1.43 10.65 -13.87
N SER A 79 2.05 11.68 -14.46
CA SER A 79 1.34 12.63 -15.34
C SER A 79 0.82 11.94 -16.60
N GLU A 80 1.60 11.04 -17.19
CA GLU A 80 1.16 10.22 -18.34
C GLU A 80 -0.03 9.32 -17.99
N LEU A 81 -0.06 8.75 -16.77
CA LEU A 81 -1.12 7.86 -16.33
C LEU A 81 -2.40 8.59 -15.91
N PHE A 82 -2.28 9.76 -15.28
CA PHE A 82 -3.40 10.37 -14.56
C PHE A 82 -3.73 11.81 -14.96
N SER A 83 -2.95 12.47 -15.81
CA SER A 83 -3.18 13.87 -16.19
C SER A 83 -3.63 14.07 -17.63
N SER A 84 -4.02 12.99 -18.33
CA SER A 84 -4.67 13.10 -19.63
C SER A 84 -6.16 13.39 -19.48
N ARG A 85 -6.79 13.90 -20.55
CA ARG A 85 -8.24 14.14 -20.57
C ARG A 85 -9.02 12.85 -20.36
N GLU A 86 -8.56 11.75 -20.94
CA GLU A 86 -9.17 10.43 -20.77
C GLU A 86 -9.12 9.99 -19.30
N SER A 87 -8.03 10.28 -18.59
CA SER A 87 -7.92 9.98 -17.15
C SER A 87 -8.86 10.85 -16.32
N GLU A 88 -9.03 12.14 -16.64
CA GLU A 88 -10.02 13.02 -15.99
C GLU A 88 -11.45 12.50 -16.21
N GLU A 89 -11.79 12.08 -17.44
CA GLU A 89 -13.09 11.47 -17.75
C GLU A 89 -13.33 10.17 -16.96
N ILE A 90 -12.29 9.36 -16.73
CA ILE A 90 -12.38 8.18 -15.86
C ILE A 90 -12.66 8.57 -14.41
N PHE A 91 -11.99 9.61 -13.88
CA PHE A 91 -12.26 10.10 -12.53
C PHE A 91 -13.70 10.60 -12.39
N GLU A 92 -14.19 11.41 -13.34
CA GLU A 92 -15.58 11.89 -13.34
C GLU A 92 -16.59 10.74 -13.41
N GLN A 93 -16.34 9.71 -14.22
CA GLN A 93 -17.23 8.54 -14.31
C GLN A 93 -17.25 7.69 -13.04
N LYS A 94 -16.11 7.57 -12.34
CA LYS A 94 -15.98 6.72 -11.14
C LYS A 94 -16.40 7.43 -9.86
N PHE A 95 -16.18 8.74 -9.78
CA PHE A 95 -16.33 9.51 -8.54
C PHE A 95 -17.29 10.69 -8.65
N GLU A 96 -17.83 10.98 -9.84
CA GLU A 96 -18.67 12.14 -10.11
C GLU A 96 -17.95 13.44 -9.65
N GLU A 97 -18.64 14.30 -8.90
CA GLU A 97 -18.08 15.50 -8.28
C GLU A 97 -17.34 15.20 -6.96
N GLY A 98 -17.22 13.93 -6.57
CA GLY A 98 -16.62 13.50 -5.30
C GLY A 98 -15.09 13.49 -5.34
N ASN A 99 -14.49 13.88 -4.22
CA ASN A 99 -13.03 13.84 -4.06
C ASN A 99 -12.56 12.40 -3.83
N CYS A 100 -11.41 12.04 -4.41
CA CYS A 100 -10.78 10.75 -4.15
C CYS A 100 -9.26 10.84 -4.09
N ILE A 101 -8.67 9.85 -3.41
CA ILE A 101 -7.21 9.69 -3.35
C ILE A 101 -6.88 8.24 -3.65
N LEU A 102 -6.17 8.02 -4.75
CA LEU A 102 -5.58 6.73 -5.08
C LEU A 102 -4.21 6.63 -4.40
N PHE A 103 -4.08 5.76 -3.40
CA PHE A 103 -2.82 5.48 -2.74
C PHE A 103 -2.13 4.28 -3.36
N GLY A 104 -0.88 4.47 -3.74
CA GLY A 104 -0.06 3.44 -4.36
C GLY A 104 1.41 3.62 -4.07
N GLU A 105 2.19 2.69 -4.60
CA GLU A 105 3.63 2.74 -4.55
C GLU A 105 4.17 3.19 -5.92
N GLY A 106 4.91 4.29 -5.93
CA GLY A 106 5.78 4.62 -7.05
C GLY A 106 6.98 3.70 -7.05
N TYR A 107 7.21 2.96 -8.13
CA TYR A 107 8.22 1.91 -8.22
C TYR A 107 8.81 1.82 -9.63
N GLY A 108 9.96 1.17 -9.77
CA GLY A 108 10.71 1.05 -11.02
C GLY A 108 12.13 1.61 -10.95
N ALA A 109 12.86 1.53 -12.06
CA ALA A 109 14.26 1.96 -12.11
C ALA A 109 14.43 3.42 -11.65
N GLY A 110 15.40 3.66 -10.77
CA GLY A 110 15.65 4.98 -10.17
C GLY A 110 14.83 5.29 -8.90
N ILE A 111 13.99 4.36 -8.43
CA ILE A 111 13.21 4.51 -7.20
C ILE A 111 13.53 3.35 -6.26
N GLN A 112 14.32 3.59 -5.21
CA GLN A 112 14.78 2.53 -4.28
C GLN A 112 15.31 1.27 -5.02
N ASN A 113 14.92 0.07 -4.60
CA ASN A 113 15.19 -1.19 -5.30
C ASN A 113 14.17 -1.48 -6.43
N GLY A 114 13.34 -0.49 -6.79
CA GLY A 114 12.30 -0.51 -7.81
C GLY A 114 12.71 -1.11 -9.16
N GLY A 115 13.98 -0.93 -9.55
CA GLY A 115 14.54 -1.43 -10.81
C GLY A 115 14.55 -2.97 -10.95
N LEU A 116 14.40 -3.69 -9.84
CA LEU A 116 14.26 -5.15 -9.83
C LEU A 116 12.83 -5.62 -10.14
N TYR A 117 11.83 -4.77 -9.91
CA TYR A 117 10.44 -5.05 -10.24
C TYR A 117 10.16 -4.72 -11.70
N ARG A 118 10.64 -3.55 -12.18
CA ARG A 118 10.45 -3.09 -13.57
C ARG A 118 11.51 -2.09 -14.02
N LYS A 119 11.69 -1.98 -15.34
CA LYS A 119 12.74 -1.15 -15.96
C LYS A 119 12.39 0.34 -16.08
N THR A 120 11.12 0.72 -15.99
CA THR A 120 10.66 2.11 -16.07
C THR A 120 9.87 2.49 -14.82
N PRO A 121 9.96 3.75 -14.34
CA PRO A 121 9.09 4.26 -13.29
C PRO A 121 7.61 4.07 -13.61
N SER A 122 6.82 3.73 -12.59
CA SER A 122 5.37 3.61 -12.68
C SER A 122 4.72 3.61 -11.30
N PHE A 123 3.44 3.29 -11.24
CA PHE A 123 2.59 3.32 -10.07
C PHE A 123 1.83 1.99 -9.95
N ILE A 124 1.79 1.43 -8.75
CA ILE A 124 0.98 0.26 -8.41
C ILE A 124 0.02 0.62 -7.28
N LEU A 125 -1.28 0.45 -7.51
CA LEU A 125 -2.34 0.83 -6.59
C LEU A 125 -2.42 -0.16 -5.42
N PHE A 126 -2.64 0.35 -4.20
CA PHE A 126 -2.93 -0.52 -3.06
C PHE A 126 -4.12 -0.07 -2.22
N ASP A 127 -4.58 1.17 -2.34
CA ASP A 127 -5.77 1.63 -1.62
C ASP A 127 -6.45 2.82 -2.30
N VAL A 128 -7.73 3.02 -1.99
CA VAL A 128 -8.49 4.20 -2.44
C VAL A 128 -9.28 4.77 -1.27
N TYR A 129 -9.15 6.07 -1.07
CA TYR A 129 -9.83 6.80 0.00
C TYR A 129 -10.76 7.87 -0.58
N LEU A 130 -11.95 7.97 -0.02
CA LEU A 130 -12.94 9.01 -0.29
C LEU A 130 -13.02 9.96 0.92
N PRO A 131 -12.33 11.11 0.88
CA PRO A 131 -12.27 12.03 2.03
C PRO A 131 -13.63 12.53 2.49
N ASP A 132 -14.53 12.83 1.56
CA ASP A 132 -15.85 13.40 1.87
C ASP A 132 -16.75 12.44 2.67
N LYS A 133 -16.46 11.14 2.61
CA LYS A 133 -17.20 10.06 3.27
C LYS A 133 -16.42 9.40 4.41
N ASP A 134 -15.17 9.81 4.63
CA ASP A 134 -14.20 9.13 5.50
C ASP A 134 -14.17 7.61 5.24
N LEU A 135 -14.10 7.22 3.96
CA LEU A 135 -14.31 5.84 3.52
C LEU A 135 -13.11 5.31 2.73
N TRP A 136 -12.61 4.15 3.16
CA TRP A 136 -11.69 3.34 2.37
C TRP A 136 -12.49 2.37 1.52
N LEU A 137 -12.14 2.25 0.24
CA LEU A 137 -12.84 1.35 -0.67
C LEU A 137 -12.40 -0.09 -0.46
N LYS A 138 -13.34 -1.00 -0.69
CA LYS A 138 -13.07 -2.44 -0.72
C LYS A 138 -12.20 -2.79 -1.92
N ARG A 139 -11.48 -3.91 -1.79
CA ARG A 139 -10.50 -4.37 -2.77
C ARG A 139 -11.08 -4.53 -4.19
N ASP A 140 -12.30 -5.03 -4.33
CA ASP A 140 -12.99 -5.19 -5.61
C ASP A 140 -13.16 -3.85 -6.34
N ALA A 141 -13.54 -2.79 -5.62
CA ALA A 141 -13.60 -1.43 -6.15
C ALA A 141 -12.20 -0.89 -6.50
N VAL A 142 -11.19 -1.14 -5.66
CA VAL A 142 -9.79 -0.76 -5.94
C VAL A 142 -9.30 -1.42 -7.24
N GLU A 143 -9.60 -2.70 -7.45
CA GLU A 143 -9.23 -3.45 -8.67
C GLU A 143 -9.97 -2.95 -9.92
N ASP A 144 -11.25 -2.62 -9.80
CA ASP A 144 -12.03 -2.02 -10.89
C ASP A 144 -11.52 -0.62 -11.29
N ILE A 145 -11.14 0.21 -10.31
CA ILE A 145 -10.53 1.52 -10.53
C ILE A 145 -9.18 1.35 -11.23
N ALA A 146 -8.31 0.49 -10.72
CA ALA A 146 -6.99 0.24 -11.32
C ALA A 146 -7.09 -0.22 -12.77
N LYS A 147 -8.03 -1.15 -13.05
CA LYS A 147 -8.31 -1.63 -14.39
C LYS A 147 -8.75 -0.49 -15.32
N SER A 148 -9.55 0.45 -14.82
CA SER A 148 -10.03 1.59 -15.60
C SER A 148 -8.89 2.53 -16.02
N PHE A 149 -7.90 2.73 -15.13
CA PHE A 149 -6.69 3.50 -15.43
C PHE A 149 -5.58 2.68 -16.13
N GLY A 150 -5.76 1.37 -16.32
CA GLY A 150 -4.72 0.50 -16.87
C GLY A 150 -3.47 0.39 -16.00
N VAL A 151 -3.62 0.50 -14.67
CA VAL A 151 -2.52 0.35 -13.70
C VAL A 151 -2.61 -0.96 -12.93
N ASP A 152 -1.47 -1.41 -12.41
CA ASP A 152 -1.39 -2.62 -11.59
C ASP A 152 -1.97 -2.38 -10.19
N VAL A 153 -2.42 -3.46 -9.54
CA VAL A 153 -2.78 -3.48 -8.10
C VAL A 153 -1.81 -4.41 -7.38
N VAL A 154 -1.44 -4.08 -6.14
CA VAL A 154 -0.60 -4.96 -5.33
C VAL A 154 -1.23 -6.36 -5.20
N PRO A 155 -0.49 -7.42 -5.54
CA PRO A 155 -1.04 -8.77 -5.61
C PRO A 155 -1.37 -9.31 -4.21
N VAL A 156 -2.47 -10.07 -4.09
CA VAL A 156 -2.71 -10.90 -2.91
C VAL A 156 -1.69 -12.02 -2.92
N ILE A 157 -0.95 -12.16 -1.83
CA ILE A 157 0.05 -13.21 -1.67
C ILE A 157 -0.55 -14.40 -0.93
N LEU A 158 -1.33 -14.16 0.12
CA LEU A 158 -2.03 -15.21 0.84
C LEU A 158 -3.24 -14.67 1.62
N GLN A 159 -4.15 -15.58 1.95
CA GLN A 159 -5.21 -15.40 2.92
C GLN A 159 -5.01 -16.44 4.03
N GLY A 160 -5.20 -16.03 5.29
CA GLY A 160 -4.93 -16.89 6.44
C GLY A 160 -4.70 -16.08 7.71
N THR A 161 -4.07 -16.68 8.71
CA THR A 161 -3.75 -16.03 9.98
C THR A 161 -2.47 -15.20 9.89
N ILE A 162 -2.21 -14.37 10.92
CA ILE A 162 -0.93 -13.67 11.05
C ILE A 162 0.24 -14.67 11.09
N LYS A 163 0.06 -15.82 11.74
CA LYS A 163 1.09 -16.86 11.85
C LYS A 163 1.45 -17.42 10.48
N ASP A 164 0.47 -17.63 9.60
CA ASP A 164 0.68 -18.13 8.24
C ASP A 164 1.53 -17.15 7.44
N ALA A 165 1.22 -15.85 7.54
CA ALA A 165 2.00 -14.81 6.87
C ALA A 165 3.44 -14.69 7.39
N VAL A 166 3.65 -14.80 8.72
CA VAL A 166 5.00 -14.81 9.30
C VAL A 166 5.79 -16.02 8.79
N ASN A 167 5.19 -17.21 8.79
CA ASN A 167 5.84 -18.42 8.29
C ASN A 167 6.20 -18.30 6.81
N PHE A 168 5.31 -17.73 6.00
CA PHE A 168 5.56 -17.49 4.59
C PHE A 168 6.71 -16.50 4.36
N VAL A 169 6.71 -15.34 5.03
CA VAL A 169 7.77 -14.33 4.86
C VAL A 169 9.15 -14.88 5.25
N LYS A 170 9.22 -15.76 6.26
CA LYS A 170 10.45 -16.44 6.69
C LYS A 170 11.05 -17.38 5.64
N THR A 171 10.29 -17.81 4.63
CA THR A 171 10.86 -18.61 3.54
C THR A 171 11.64 -17.76 2.53
N ASN A 172 11.77 -16.44 2.76
CA ASN A 172 12.40 -15.48 1.86
C ASN A 172 11.88 -15.57 0.42
N PRO A 173 10.56 -15.39 0.22
CA PRO A 173 9.93 -15.55 -1.09
C PRO A 173 10.46 -14.52 -2.10
N LYS A 174 10.38 -14.88 -3.38
CA LYS A 174 10.59 -13.94 -4.48
C LYS A 174 9.36 -13.05 -4.64
N SER A 175 9.58 -11.82 -5.08
CA SER A 175 8.49 -10.95 -5.50
C SER A 175 7.70 -11.63 -6.62
N THR A 176 6.40 -11.40 -6.64
CA THR A 176 5.55 -11.82 -7.76
C THR A 176 5.74 -10.92 -8.99
N ILE A 177 6.51 -9.83 -8.86
CA ILE A 177 6.76 -8.84 -9.90
C ILE A 177 8.26 -8.77 -10.19
N GLY A 178 8.64 -9.04 -11.44
CA GLY A 178 10.03 -8.95 -11.90
C GLY A 178 10.94 -9.98 -11.24
N THR A 179 12.14 -9.56 -10.83
CA THR A 179 13.18 -10.43 -10.27
C THR A 179 13.57 -10.07 -8.83
N ALA A 180 12.80 -9.20 -8.19
CA ALA A 180 13.08 -8.73 -6.84
C ALA A 180 12.94 -9.86 -5.80
N ASN A 181 13.67 -9.75 -4.69
CA ASN A 181 13.27 -10.46 -3.47
C ASN A 181 12.06 -9.73 -2.89
N MET A 182 11.09 -10.47 -2.33
CA MET A 182 9.94 -9.85 -1.70
C MET A 182 10.40 -9.05 -0.48
N GLU A 183 9.99 -7.79 -0.36
CA GLU A 183 10.30 -6.99 0.83
C GLU A 183 9.56 -7.52 2.07
N GLY A 184 8.32 -7.96 1.84
CA GLY A 184 7.41 -8.47 2.85
C GLY A 184 5.96 -8.45 2.37
N VAL A 185 5.04 -8.47 3.32
CA VAL A 185 3.61 -8.33 3.09
C VAL A 185 2.98 -7.26 3.98
N VAL A 186 1.90 -6.67 3.48
CA VAL A 186 0.98 -5.83 4.27
C VAL A 186 -0.32 -6.60 4.46
N GLY A 187 -0.72 -6.79 5.72
CA GLY A 187 -1.92 -7.52 6.11
C GLY A 187 -3.02 -6.60 6.61
N HIS A 188 -4.26 -6.92 6.24
CA HIS A 188 -5.47 -6.37 6.85
C HIS A 188 -6.38 -7.52 7.28
N PRO A 189 -7.16 -7.38 8.37
CA PRO A 189 -8.20 -8.34 8.68
C PRO A 189 -9.19 -8.42 7.51
N TYR A 190 -9.79 -9.59 7.29
CA TYR A 190 -10.67 -9.82 6.13
C TYR A 190 -11.90 -8.92 6.11
N VAL A 191 -12.38 -8.54 7.30
CA VAL A 191 -13.37 -7.48 7.49
C VAL A 191 -12.68 -6.24 8.05
N ASP A 192 -13.10 -5.05 7.63
CA ASP A 192 -12.49 -3.83 8.13
C ASP A 192 -12.69 -3.70 9.65
N VAL A 193 -11.58 -3.49 10.36
CA VAL A 193 -11.56 -3.22 11.81
C VAL A 193 -10.86 -1.90 12.04
N TRP A 194 -11.43 -1.09 12.93
CA TRP A 194 -10.82 0.17 13.37
C TRP A 194 -10.43 0.07 14.84
N THR A 195 -9.30 0.69 15.18
CA THR A 195 -8.89 0.88 16.57
C THR A 195 -9.76 1.95 17.24
N ARG A 196 -9.66 2.04 18.58
CA ARG A 196 -10.31 3.13 19.34
C ARG A 196 -9.86 4.53 18.93
N MET A 197 -8.71 4.64 18.25
CA MET A 197 -8.17 5.89 17.71
C MET A 197 -8.65 6.18 16.27
N LYS A 198 -9.62 5.40 15.76
CA LYS A 198 -10.15 5.47 14.39
C LYS A 198 -9.11 5.16 13.30
N GLU A 199 -8.10 4.39 13.64
CA GLU A 199 -7.11 3.92 12.66
C GLU A 199 -7.54 2.56 12.10
N ARG A 200 -7.48 2.38 10.79
CA ARG A 200 -7.73 1.08 10.17
C ARG A 200 -6.64 0.10 10.58
N VAL A 201 -7.04 -1.08 11.06
CA VAL A 201 -6.10 -2.11 11.51
C VAL A 201 -5.35 -2.66 10.30
N ALA A 202 -4.03 -2.54 10.33
CA ALA A 202 -3.12 -3.05 9.32
C ALA A 202 -1.77 -3.40 9.96
N VAL A 203 -1.11 -4.43 9.44
CA VAL A 203 0.25 -4.82 9.88
C VAL A 203 1.18 -4.98 8.70
N LYS A 204 2.47 -4.80 8.91
CA LYS A 204 3.51 -5.20 7.96
C LYS A 204 4.42 -6.25 8.56
N ILE A 205 4.83 -7.20 7.72
CA ILE A 205 5.72 -8.31 8.05
C ILE A 205 6.79 -8.32 6.97
N LYS A 206 8.05 -8.09 7.32
CA LYS A 206 9.15 -7.92 6.34
C LYS A 206 10.18 -9.01 6.46
N SER A 207 10.73 -9.45 5.33
CA SER A 207 11.76 -10.50 5.31
C SER A 207 13.02 -10.08 6.04
N CYS A 208 13.42 -8.80 5.97
CA CYS A 208 14.62 -8.30 6.66
C CYS A 208 14.53 -8.29 8.20
N ASP A 209 13.34 -8.57 8.76
CA ASP A 209 13.14 -8.63 10.21
C ASP A 209 13.39 -10.03 10.81
N PHE A 210 13.59 -11.05 9.96
CA PHE A 210 13.85 -12.45 10.34
C PHE A 210 15.23 -12.90 9.83
#